data_AF-A0A8U0A5Q7-F1
#
_entry.id   AF-A0A8U0A5Q7-F1
#
_cell.length_a   1.000
_cell.length_b   1.000
_cell.length_c   1.000
_cell.angle_alpha   90.00
_cell.angle_beta   90.00
_cell.angle_gamma   90.00
#
_symmetry.space_group_name_H-M   'P 1'
#
loop_
_entity.id
_entity.type
_entity.pdbx_description
1 polymer ?
#
loop_
_entity_poly.entity_id
_entity_poly.type
_entity_poly.pdbx_seq_one_letter_code
_entity_poly.pdbx_strand_id
1 'polypeptide(L)'
;MNRPHDDTTSSSTAYERMLGLSAKAVVVVMVVVTVGAVSISMAPIADAQDGTPSDNGTNASETFAVEQGDTCYTVTPIGDGTNNVVSFYDYRTHGSGYSSRGTTDLQVEDTSQFFFHKGNGGLSLVFIHDQFSGNRSTGGGAVTLVMRGLPVTGGWTVKDDGYAGANDTFTFNKSMTTASWGWNGGRNDGGVYRAPPDDWDSEITIDPQFNREANSYPYPGWDGDGTMNQVERWIVRSGDEQAHALNMYDEVKITPGTCDSKGGEQTQTQEQGQSQMNNDQGSNENSEGLRTIVSGPGFGVVLTVLALAVALIAIVAHRRQ
;
A
#
# COMPACT_ATOMS: atom_id res chain seq x y z
N MET A 1 38.32 64.25 -8.67
CA MET A 1 37.13 64.76 -7.96
C MET A 1 36.41 63.52 -7.43
N ASN A 2 36.72 63.08 -6.21
CA ASN A 2 36.05 63.44 -4.93
C ASN A 2 34.54 63.14 -5.02
N ARG A 3 33.93 62.19 -4.29
CA ARG A 3 34.08 61.82 -2.87
C ARG A 3 33.61 60.36 -2.62
N PRO A 4 33.83 59.80 -1.41
CA PRO A 4 33.98 58.37 -1.13
C PRO A 4 32.95 57.79 -0.11
N HIS A 5 33.17 56.51 0.22
CA HIS A 5 32.98 55.80 1.51
C HIS A 5 31.85 56.22 2.47
N ASP A 6 31.07 55.23 2.90
CA ASP A 6 31.00 54.88 4.33
C ASP A 6 30.85 53.36 4.51
N ASP A 7 31.90 52.76 5.08
CA ASP A 7 31.82 51.55 5.91
C ASP A 7 31.39 52.02 7.31
N THR A 8 30.59 51.24 8.06
CA THR A 8 30.80 51.11 9.50
C THR A 8 29.96 49.98 10.14
N THR A 9 30.71 49.01 10.68
CA THR A 9 30.59 48.34 12.00
C THR A 9 29.35 47.48 12.28
N SER A 10 29.49 46.15 12.47
CA SER A 10 30.18 45.45 13.57
C SER A 10 29.55 45.70 14.94
N SER A 11 28.90 44.68 15.51
CA SER A 11 29.26 44.17 16.84
C SER A 11 28.47 42.92 17.22
N SER A 12 29.23 41.87 17.51
CA SER A 12 28.88 40.71 18.31
C SER A 12 28.48 41.07 19.75
N THR A 13 27.51 40.35 20.32
CA THR A 13 27.46 39.86 21.72
C THR A 13 26.27 38.90 21.80
N ALA A 14 26.43 37.57 21.89
CA ALA A 14 26.83 36.83 23.10
C ALA A 14 26.12 37.34 24.37
N TYR A 15 24.93 36.83 24.64
CA TYR A 15 24.40 36.74 26.00
C TYR A 15 23.97 35.31 26.31
N GLU A 16 24.58 34.82 27.37
CA GLU A 16 24.40 33.53 28.01
C GLU A 16 23.01 33.34 28.63
N ARG A 17 22.63 32.06 28.68
CA ARG A 17 22.01 31.34 29.82
C ARG A 17 20.90 32.05 30.60
N MET A 18 19.68 31.51 30.55
CA MET A 18 18.98 31.17 31.78
C MET A 18 18.18 29.86 31.63
N LEU A 19 18.54 28.91 32.49
CA LEU A 19 17.83 27.67 32.77
C LEU A 19 16.43 27.97 33.30
N GLY A 20 15.43 27.33 32.72
CA GLY A 20 14.04 27.36 33.18
C GLY A 20 13.38 26.01 32.97
N LEU A 21 13.91 24.96 33.62
CA LEU A 21 13.23 23.67 33.75
C LEU A 21 12.01 23.85 34.66
N SER A 22 10.88 24.21 34.07
CA SER A 22 9.57 24.13 34.71
C SER A 22 9.07 22.69 34.57
N ALA A 23 9.28 21.89 35.62
CA ALA A 23 8.69 20.57 35.76
C ALA A 23 7.16 20.71 35.86
N LYS A 24 6.46 20.54 34.75
CA LYS A 24 5.00 20.36 34.77
C LYS A 24 4.71 18.91 35.15
N ALA A 25 4.17 18.74 36.35
CA ALA A 25 3.68 17.47 36.87
C ALA A 25 2.67 16.86 35.90
N VAL A 26 3.01 15.68 35.36
CA VAL A 26 2.06 14.84 34.64
C VAL A 26 1.30 14.03 35.68
N VAL A 27 0.04 14.40 35.90
CA VAL A 27 -0.91 13.62 36.69
C VAL A 27 -1.43 12.50 35.80
N VAL A 28 -0.94 11.29 36.01
CA VAL A 28 -1.49 10.07 35.40
C VAL A 28 -2.71 9.65 36.20
N VAL A 29 -3.90 9.89 35.67
CA VAL A 29 -5.15 9.33 36.20
C VAL A 29 -5.30 7.92 35.64
N MET A 30 -5.01 6.91 36.46
CA MET A 30 -5.42 5.53 36.17
C MET A 30 -6.93 5.39 36.37
N VAL A 31 -7.67 5.28 35.28
CA VAL A 31 -9.06 4.83 35.32
C VAL A 31 -9.07 3.30 35.26
N VAL A 32 -9.34 2.68 36.41
CA VAL A 32 -9.60 1.25 36.51
C VAL A 32 -11.04 1.01 36.01
N VAL A 33 -11.17 0.56 34.76
CA VAL A 33 -12.47 0.09 34.24
C VAL A 33 -12.67 -1.35 34.71
N THR A 34 -13.57 -1.53 35.67
CA THR A 34 -14.07 -2.84 36.07
C THR A 34 -14.94 -3.42 34.95
N VAL A 35 -14.44 -4.43 34.25
CA VAL A 35 -15.26 -5.24 33.33
C VAL A 35 -16.08 -6.20 34.19
N GLY A 36 -17.36 -5.87 34.37
CA GLY A 36 -18.33 -6.79 34.95
C GLY A 36 -18.69 -7.87 33.92
N ALA A 37 -18.30 -9.11 34.20
CA ALA A 37 -18.76 -10.27 33.46
C ALA A 37 -20.25 -10.51 33.78
N VAL A 38 -21.11 -10.34 32.78
CA VAL A 38 -22.50 -10.80 32.84
C VAL A 38 -22.64 -11.95 31.86
N SER A 39 -22.66 -13.16 32.42
CA SER A 39 -22.99 -14.39 31.71
C SER A 39 -24.52 -14.46 31.57
N ILE A 40 -25.03 -14.39 30.34
CA ILE A 40 -26.42 -14.75 30.03
C ILE A 40 -26.36 -15.93 29.08
N SER A 41 -26.55 -17.13 29.63
CA SER A 41 -26.86 -18.32 28.87
C SER A 41 -28.33 -18.27 28.43
N MET A 42 -28.57 -18.24 27.12
CA MET A 42 -29.88 -18.53 26.54
C MET A 42 -29.76 -19.66 25.53
N ALA A 43 -30.63 -20.66 25.71
CA ALA A 43 -30.77 -21.86 24.90
C ALA A 43 -31.24 -21.54 23.47
N PRO A 44 -31.01 -22.43 22.49
CA PRO A 44 -31.46 -22.23 21.12
C PRO A 44 -32.99 -22.33 21.05
N ILE A 45 -33.63 -21.27 20.56
CA ILE A 45 -35.01 -21.32 20.08
C ILE A 45 -34.95 -21.80 18.63
N ALA A 46 -35.33 -23.05 18.41
CA ALA A 46 -35.76 -23.52 17.12
C ALA A 46 -37.24 -23.17 16.98
N ASP A 47 -37.59 -22.23 16.09
CA ASP A 47 -38.81 -22.35 15.30
C ASP A 47 -38.81 -21.39 14.09
N ALA A 48 -39.09 -22.03 12.96
CA ALA A 48 -39.74 -21.63 11.72
C ALA A 48 -39.89 -20.15 11.29
N GLN A 49 -39.86 -20.04 9.96
CA GLN A 49 -40.47 -19.06 9.06
C GLN A 49 -39.61 -17.88 8.56
N ASP A 50 -39.33 -18.00 7.26
CA ASP A 50 -39.74 -17.04 6.24
C ASP A 50 -38.73 -15.95 5.84
N GLY A 51 -38.64 -15.78 4.52
CA GLY A 51 -37.93 -14.69 3.86
C GLY A 51 -36.42 -14.74 3.97
N THR A 52 -35.74 -15.36 3.00
CA THR A 52 -34.52 -14.72 2.50
C THR A 52 -34.88 -13.26 2.23
N PRO A 53 -34.21 -12.27 2.87
CA PRO A 53 -34.29 -10.91 2.41
C PRO A 53 -33.83 -10.95 0.95
N SER A 54 -34.76 -10.74 0.03
CA SER A 54 -34.42 -10.29 -1.30
C SER A 54 -33.73 -8.96 -1.08
N ASP A 55 -32.40 -8.99 -1.08
CA ASP A 55 -31.55 -7.81 -1.00
C ASP A 55 -31.73 -7.07 -2.33
N ASN A 56 -32.82 -6.29 -2.38
CA ASN A 56 -33.19 -5.46 -3.52
C ASN A 56 -32.51 -4.09 -3.35
N GLY A 57 -31.20 -4.14 -3.10
CA GLY A 57 -30.25 -3.05 -3.27
C GLY A 57 -29.21 -3.55 -4.27
N THR A 58 -29.08 -2.87 -5.39
CA THR A 58 -28.09 -3.19 -6.41
C THR A 58 -26.69 -2.99 -5.82
N ASN A 59 -26.12 -4.08 -5.29
CA ASN A 59 -24.83 -4.06 -4.62
C ASN A 59 -23.75 -4.29 -5.69
N ALA A 60 -22.95 -3.25 -5.95
CA ALA A 60 -21.68 -3.41 -6.63
C ALA A 60 -20.88 -4.55 -5.98
N SER A 61 -20.15 -5.34 -6.78
CA SER A 61 -19.39 -6.47 -6.26
C SER A 61 -18.49 -6.01 -5.10
N GLU A 62 -18.65 -6.64 -3.93
CA GLU A 62 -17.85 -6.32 -2.75
C GLU A 62 -16.48 -7.01 -2.75
N THR A 63 -16.22 -7.83 -3.77
CA THR A 63 -14.97 -8.56 -3.98
C THR A 63 -14.58 -8.52 -5.45
N PHE A 64 -13.28 -8.56 -5.70
CA PHE A 64 -12.70 -8.62 -7.04
C PHE A 64 -11.63 -9.71 -7.08
N ALA A 65 -11.66 -10.53 -8.13
CA ALA A 65 -10.59 -11.45 -8.46
C ALA A 65 -9.56 -10.69 -9.32
N VAL A 66 -8.32 -10.63 -8.86
CA VAL A 66 -7.19 -10.01 -9.54
C VAL A 66 -6.24 -11.12 -9.98
N GLU A 67 -6.19 -11.34 -11.28
CA GLU A 67 -5.50 -12.44 -11.95
C GLU A 67 -4.27 -11.91 -12.71
N GLN A 68 -3.14 -12.60 -12.60
CA GLN A 68 -1.95 -12.32 -13.41
C GLN A 68 -1.17 -13.60 -13.68
N GLY A 69 -1.14 -14.04 -14.94
CA GLY A 69 -0.64 -15.38 -15.28
C GLY A 69 -1.45 -16.46 -14.55
N ASP A 70 -0.77 -17.30 -13.77
CA ASP A 70 -1.39 -18.40 -13.01
C ASP A 70 -1.78 -18.00 -11.57
N THR A 71 -1.52 -16.75 -11.15
CA THR A 71 -1.89 -16.29 -9.80
C THR A 71 -3.23 -15.59 -9.78
N CYS A 72 -3.97 -15.77 -8.69
CA CYS A 72 -5.21 -15.05 -8.44
C CYS A 72 -5.31 -14.61 -6.97
N TYR A 73 -5.69 -13.34 -6.77
CA TYR A 73 -5.95 -12.75 -5.46
C TYR A 73 -7.39 -12.26 -5.38
N THR A 74 -8.12 -12.65 -4.33
CA THR A 74 -9.43 -12.05 -4.03
C THR A 74 -9.20 -10.83 -3.15
N VAL A 75 -9.60 -9.65 -3.64
CA VAL A 75 -9.41 -8.38 -2.92
C VAL A 75 -10.75 -7.72 -2.61
N THR A 76 -10.83 -7.02 -1.49
CA THR A 76 -11.97 -6.21 -1.10
C THR A 76 -11.66 -4.72 -1.22
N PRO A 77 -12.67 -3.85 -1.45
CA PRO A 77 -12.48 -2.41 -1.43
C PRO A 77 -12.05 -1.88 -0.04
N ILE A 78 -11.18 -0.88 -0.03
CA ILE A 78 -10.86 -0.06 1.15
C ILE A 78 -11.98 0.97 1.37
N GLY A 79 -12.40 1.17 2.62
CA GLY A 79 -13.38 2.18 3.02
C GLY A 79 -14.75 1.59 3.37
N ASP A 80 -15.53 2.39 4.11
CA ASP A 80 -16.82 1.99 4.69
C ASP A 80 -18.04 2.52 3.90
N GLY A 81 -17.80 3.16 2.75
CA GLY A 81 -18.85 3.79 1.95
C GLY A 81 -19.27 5.18 2.42
N THR A 82 -18.61 5.78 3.41
CA THR A 82 -18.98 7.12 3.92
C THR A 82 -18.11 8.24 3.38
N ASN A 83 -16.80 8.04 3.29
CA ASN A 83 -15.87 9.07 2.81
C ASN A 83 -15.89 9.16 1.28
N ASN A 84 -15.81 10.36 0.72
CA ASN A 84 -15.71 10.52 -0.72
C ASN A 84 -14.27 10.24 -1.18
N VAL A 85 -14.08 9.51 -2.28
CA VAL A 85 -12.72 9.16 -2.73
C VAL A 85 -11.83 10.38 -3.09
N VAL A 86 -12.40 11.53 -3.46
CA VAL A 86 -11.60 12.76 -3.69
C VAL A 86 -11.06 13.30 -2.37
N SER A 87 -11.86 13.29 -1.31
CA SER A 87 -11.44 13.68 0.04
C SER A 87 -10.50 12.66 0.68
N PHE A 88 -10.71 11.37 0.43
CA PHE A 88 -9.79 10.30 0.81
C PHE A 88 -8.44 10.42 0.10
N TYR A 89 -8.43 10.74 -1.20
CA TYR A 89 -7.19 10.92 -1.95
C TYR A 89 -6.49 12.24 -1.57
N ASP A 90 -7.24 13.31 -1.31
CA ASP A 90 -6.73 14.64 -0.88
C ASP A 90 -5.48 15.06 -1.65
N TYR A 91 -5.62 15.18 -2.98
CA TYR A 91 -4.53 15.64 -3.82
C TYR A 91 -4.31 17.14 -3.63
N ARG A 92 -3.07 17.54 -3.33
CA ARG A 92 -2.73 18.94 -3.08
C ARG A 92 -1.68 19.43 -4.07
N THR A 93 -1.98 20.59 -4.66
CA THR A 93 -1.14 21.29 -5.65
C THR A 93 -0.36 22.49 -5.09
N HIS A 94 -0.42 22.72 -3.78
CA HIS A 94 0.19 23.90 -3.14
C HIS A 94 1.13 23.48 -1.99
N GLY A 95 2.17 24.28 -1.74
CA GLY A 95 3.12 24.05 -0.65
C GLY A 95 4.23 23.07 -1.02
N SER A 96 4.63 22.18 -0.09
CA SER A 96 5.79 21.29 -0.20
C SER A 96 5.59 20.04 -1.09
N GLY A 97 4.71 20.07 -2.08
CA GLY A 97 4.65 19.03 -3.10
C GLY A 97 3.25 18.69 -3.61
N TYR A 98 3.19 18.53 -4.93
CA TYR A 98 2.17 17.92 -5.76
C TYR A 98 2.02 16.45 -5.40
N SER A 99 1.09 16.12 -4.51
CA SER A 99 0.94 14.75 -3.97
C SER A 99 -0.41 14.51 -3.28
N SER A 100 -0.83 13.24 -3.25
CA SER A 100 -1.90 12.73 -2.39
C SER A 100 -1.50 12.79 -0.91
N ARG A 101 -2.31 13.47 -0.08
CA ARG A 101 -2.07 13.64 1.37
C ARG A 101 -2.99 12.81 2.24
N GLY A 102 -4.09 12.33 1.70
CA GLY A 102 -5.07 11.53 2.46
C GLY A 102 -4.73 10.03 2.47
N THR A 103 -3.71 9.61 1.72
CA THR A 103 -3.31 8.21 1.55
C THR A 103 -1.90 7.90 2.06
N THR A 104 -1.33 8.79 2.89
CA THR A 104 0.08 8.70 3.33
C THR A 104 0.41 7.42 4.11
N ASP A 105 -0.59 6.83 4.74
CA ASP A 105 -0.54 5.55 5.44
C ASP A 105 -0.46 4.34 4.49
N LEU A 106 -0.97 4.49 3.26
CA LEU A 106 -0.96 3.45 2.23
C LEU A 106 0.26 3.54 1.30
N GLN A 107 0.92 4.69 1.26
CA GLN A 107 2.02 4.99 0.36
C GLN A 107 3.29 4.21 0.73
N VAL A 108 4.00 3.74 -0.29
CA VAL A 108 5.22 2.95 -0.13
C VAL A 108 6.26 3.43 -1.13
N GLU A 109 7.49 3.66 -0.66
CA GLU A 109 8.62 4.11 -1.50
C GLU A 109 8.89 3.12 -2.65
N ASP A 110 9.20 3.68 -3.82
CA ASP A 110 9.53 2.97 -5.07
C ASP A 110 8.46 1.94 -5.49
N THR A 111 7.21 2.15 -5.10
CA THR A 111 6.10 1.22 -5.31
C THR A 111 4.97 1.89 -6.06
N SER A 112 4.57 1.30 -7.16
CA SER A 112 3.28 1.57 -7.78
C SER A 112 2.25 0.62 -7.19
N GLN A 113 1.05 1.11 -6.94
CA GLN A 113 -0.03 0.29 -6.40
C GLN A 113 -1.41 0.70 -6.90
N PHE A 114 -2.34 -0.24 -6.90
CA PHE A 114 -3.77 0.06 -7.07
C PHE A 114 -4.65 -0.67 -6.06
N PHE A 115 -5.84 -0.14 -5.86
CA PHE A 115 -6.90 -0.75 -5.03
C PHE A 115 -8.27 -0.19 -5.39
N PHE A 116 -9.32 -0.88 -4.96
CA PHE A 116 -10.67 -0.35 -4.99
C PHE A 116 -10.96 0.42 -3.71
N HIS A 117 -11.65 1.56 -3.83
CA HIS A 117 -12.15 2.34 -2.70
C HIS A 117 -13.68 2.39 -2.72
N LYS A 118 -14.33 2.01 -1.61
CA LYS A 118 -15.78 2.14 -1.39
C LYS A 118 -16.07 3.44 -0.65
N GLY A 119 -16.61 4.42 -1.36
CA GLY A 119 -17.00 5.71 -0.82
C GLY A 119 -18.48 6.03 -1.00
N ASN A 120 -18.90 7.21 -0.53
CA ASN A 120 -20.29 7.66 -0.65
C ASN A 120 -20.77 7.91 -2.09
N GLY A 121 -19.85 7.93 -3.05
CA GLY A 121 -20.12 8.00 -4.48
C GLY A 121 -20.02 6.66 -5.21
N GLY A 122 -19.96 5.55 -4.47
CA GLY A 122 -19.75 4.21 -5.02
C GLY A 122 -18.28 3.77 -5.04
N LEU A 123 -17.98 2.80 -5.90
CA LEU A 123 -16.65 2.25 -6.07
C LEU A 123 -15.76 3.16 -6.94
N SER A 124 -14.48 3.13 -6.66
CA SER A 124 -13.46 3.83 -7.43
C SER A 124 -12.20 2.98 -7.50
N LEU A 125 -11.55 2.96 -8.66
CA LEU A 125 -10.24 2.38 -8.85
C LEU A 125 -9.20 3.48 -8.59
N VAL A 126 -8.35 3.26 -7.58
CA VAL A 126 -7.36 4.23 -7.11
C VAL A 126 -5.97 3.72 -7.46
N PHE A 127 -5.14 4.61 -7.99
CA PHE A 127 -3.72 4.38 -8.25
C PHE A 127 -2.89 5.33 -7.39
N ILE A 128 -1.83 4.80 -6.79
CA ILE A 128 -0.83 5.59 -6.05
C ILE A 128 0.55 5.13 -6.51
N HIS A 129 1.40 6.07 -6.86
CA HIS A 129 2.77 5.83 -7.26
C HIS A 129 3.71 6.50 -6.26
N ASP A 130 4.55 5.69 -5.62
CA ASP A 130 5.59 6.11 -4.67
C ASP A 130 5.03 6.69 -3.35
N GLN A 131 5.96 7.15 -2.50
CA GLN A 131 5.68 7.77 -1.22
C GLN A 131 5.98 9.26 -1.22
N PHE A 132 5.01 10.05 -0.75
CA PHE A 132 5.26 11.44 -0.42
C PHE A 132 6.22 11.54 0.77
N SER A 133 7.41 12.09 0.52
CA SER A 133 8.42 12.33 1.55
C SER A 133 8.84 13.81 1.64
N GLY A 134 8.19 14.69 0.87
CA GLY A 134 8.39 16.13 0.91
C GLY A 134 9.66 16.56 0.21
N ASN A 135 10.62 17.06 0.98
CA ASN A 135 11.82 17.69 0.42
C ASN A 135 12.97 16.69 0.16
N ARG A 136 12.72 15.38 0.20
CA ARG A 136 13.75 14.40 -0.16
C ARG A 136 13.89 14.36 -1.68
N SER A 137 15.12 14.27 -2.16
CA SER A 137 15.44 14.16 -3.59
C SER A 137 15.55 12.71 -4.07
N THR A 138 15.10 11.75 -3.26
CA THR A 138 15.07 10.31 -3.58
C THR A 138 13.64 9.89 -3.88
N GLY A 139 13.48 8.79 -4.62
CA GLY A 139 12.21 8.41 -5.24
C GLY A 139 12.02 9.13 -6.58
N GLY A 140 10.81 9.08 -7.11
CA GLY A 140 10.51 9.52 -8.47
C GLY A 140 10.27 8.35 -9.40
N GLY A 141 9.61 8.59 -10.52
CA GLY A 141 9.30 7.51 -11.44
C GLY A 141 8.54 7.96 -12.66
N ALA A 142 8.34 7.00 -13.56
CA ALA A 142 7.53 7.14 -14.75
C ALA A 142 6.70 5.86 -14.91
N VAL A 143 5.40 6.02 -15.10
CA VAL A 143 4.44 4.91 -15.24
C VAL A 143 3.49 5.24 -16.36
N THR A 144 3.23 4.27 -17.24
CA THR A 144 2.07 4.30 -18.13
C THR A 144 1.22 3.09 -17.83
N LEU A 145 -0.08 3.31 -17.63
CA LEU A 145 -1.07 2.24 -17.50
C LEU A 145 -2.07 2.34 -18.65
N VAL A 146 -2.22 1.26 -19.40
CA VAL A 146 -3.29 1.10 -20.39
C VAL A 146 -4.38 0.24 -19.78
N MET A 147 -5.51 0.86 -19.46
CA MET A 147 -6.66 0.18 -18.87
C MET A 147 -7.75 -0.04 -19.93
N ARG A 148 -8.33 -1.23 -19.95
CA ARG A 148 -9.43 -1.61 -20.85
C ARG A 148 -10.58 -2.19 -20.04
N GLY A 149 -11.78 -2.14 -20.59
CA GLY A 149 -12.98 -2.66 -19.94
C GLY A 149 -13.50 -1.80 -18.79
N LEU A 150 -12.98 -0.58 -18.62
CA LEU A 150 -13.50 0.35 -17.62
C LEU A 150 -14.95 0.75 -17.95
N PRO A 151 -15.78 1.01 -16.93
CA PRO A 151 -17.15 1.49 -17.11
C PRO A 151 -17.21 2.74 -18.01
N VAL A 152 -17.95 2.70 -19.12
CA VAL A 152 -17.96 3.82 -20.10
C VAL A 152 -18.59 5.12 -19.57
N THR A 153 -19.40 5.01 -18.52
CA THR A 153 -20.04 6.09 -17.75
C THR A 153 -19.10 6.70 -16.71
N GLY A 154 -17.97 6.06 -16.44
CA GLY A 154 -16.97 6.49 -15.48
C GLY A 154 -16.03 7.57 -16.02
N GLY A 155 -15.15 8.04 -15.14
CA GLY A 155 -14.13 8.99 -15.50
C GLY A 155 -13.12 9.23 -14.38
N TRP A 156 -11.99 9.83 -14.76
CA TRP A 156 -10.98 10.29 -13.81
C TRP A 156 -11.53 11.46 -12.98
N THR A 157 -11.83 11.20 -11.71
CA THR A 157 -12.28 12.21 -10.75
C THR A 157 -11.13 12.90 -10.03
N VAL A 158 -9.97 12.25 -9.97
CA VAL A 158 -8.69 12.85 -9.63
C VAL A 158 -7.72 12.48 -10.74
N LYS A 159 -7.16 13.51 -11.36
CA LYS A 159 -5.95 13.43 -12.19
C LYS A 159 -4.95 14.27 -11.44
N ASP A 160 -3.85 13.71 -10.96
CA ASP A 160 -2.77 14.63 -10.66
C ASP A 160 -2.18 15.26 -11.90
N ASP A 161 -1.63 16.44 -11.64
CA ASP A 161 -1.27 17.41 -12.66
C ASP A 161 -2.41 17.79 -13.63
N GLY A 162 -3.65 17.94 -13.12
CA GLY A 162 -4.77 18.49 -13.90
C GLY A 162 -4.68 19.99 -14.26
N TYR A 163 -3.51 20.63 -14.17
CA TYR A 163 -3.31 22.08 -14.34
C TYR A 163 -2.47 22.43 -15.59
N ALA A 164 -2.48 23.71 -15.99
CA ALA A 164 -1.73 24.17 -17.16
C ALA A 164 -0.21 24.01 -16.95
N GLY A 165 0.47 23.33 -17.88
CA GLY A 165 1.91 23.04 -17.79
C GLY A 165 2.26 21.71 -17.11
N ALA A 166 1.23 20.91 -16.79
CA ALA A 166 1.36 19.52 -16.42
C ALA A 166 1.95 18.65 -17.52
N ASN A 167 2.65 17.60 -17.10
CA ASN A 167 3.31 16.66 -18.00
C ASN A 167 2.61 15.29 -18.06
N ASP A 168 1.66 15.04 -17.17
CA ASP A 168 0.88 13.81 -17.18
C ASP A 168 -0.15 13.82 -18.30
N THR A 169 -0.38 12.64 -18.86
CA THR A 169 -1.30 12.49 -19.98
C THR A 169 -2.39 11.49 -19.66
N PHE A 170 -3.63 11.90 -19.87
CA PHE A 170 -4.80 11.05 -19.69
C PHE A 170 -5.61 11.06 -20.98
N THR A 171 -5.58 9.96 -21.70
CA THR A 171 -6.41 9.77 -22.90
C THR A 171 -7.56 8.83 -22.57
N PHE A 172 -8.74 9.13 -23.10
CA PHE A 172 -9.96 8.38 -22.83
C PHE A 172 -10.69 8.10 -24.14
N ASN A 173 -10.99 6.83 -24.38
CA ASN A 173 -11.75 6.37 -25.53
C ASN A 173 -12.69 5.23 -25.10
N LYS A 174 -13.93 5.59 -24.76
CA LYS A 174 -14.97 4.65 -24.28
C LYS A 174 -14.47 3.88 -23.05
N SER A 175 -14.36 2.56 -23.11
CA SER A 175 -13.92 1.71 -22.00
C SER A 175 -12.40 1.57 -21.91
N MET A 176 -11.64 2.26 -22.77
CA MET A 176 -10.19 2.28 -22.75
C MET A 176 -9.68 3.63 -22.28
N THR A 177 -8.74 3.63 -21.34
CA THR A 177 -8.00 4.83 -20.96
C THR A 177 -6.51 4.51 -20.87
N THR A 178 -5.69 5.46 -21.30
CA THR A 178 -4.24 5.41 -21.08
C THR A 178 -3.88 6.61 -20.22
N ALA A 179 -3.28 6.33 -19.06
CA ALA A 179 -2.77 7.33 -18.14
C ALA A 179 -1.25 7.16 -18.05
N SER A 180 -0.52 8.26 -18.18
CA SER A 180 0.94 8.28 -18.07
C SER A 180 1.36 9.38 -17.12
N TRP A 181 2.16 9.00 -16.14
CA TRP A 181 2.64 9.81 -15.04
C TRP A 181 4.15 9.96 -15.09
N GLY A 182 4.65 11.09 -14.60
CA GLY A 182 6.07 11.30 -14.35
C GLY A 182 6.27 12.28 -13.20
N TRP A 183 6.97 11.84 -12.16
CA TRP A 183 7.17 12.64 -10.95
C TRP A 183 8.63 12.62 -10.49
N ASN A 184 9.01 13.67 -9.76
CA ASN A 184 10.29 13.78 -9.08
C ASN A 184 10.27 13.13 -7.70
N GLY A 185 11.46 12.80 -7.22
CA GLY A 185 11.67 12.43 -5.82
C GLY A 185 11.04 13.40 -4.82
N GLY A 186 10.60 12.84 -3.70
CA GLY A 186 9.88 13.57 -2.65
C GLY A 186 8.38 13.73 -2.88
N ARG A 187 7.88 13.36 -4.07
CA ARG A 187 6.46 13.40 -4.45
C ARG A 187 5.92 12.00 -4.68
N ASN A 188 4.59 11.90 -4.68
CA ASN A 188 3.87 10.79 -5.27
C ASN A 188 3.03 11.29 -6.45
N ASP A 189 2.60 10.36 -7.29
CA ASP A 189 1.66 10.59 -8.39
C ASP A 189 0.53 9.57 -8.34
N GLY A 190 -0.47 9.73 -9.21
CA GLY A 190 -1.50 8.72 -9.43
C GLY A 190 -2.85 9.31 -9.81
N GLY A 191 -3.92 8.64 -9.40
CA GLY A 191 -5.23 9.15 -9.73
C GLY A 191 -6.37 8.23 -9.34
N VAL A 192 -7.56 8.70 -9.62
CA VAL A 192 -8.79 8.03 -9.22
C VAL A 192 -9.74 7.98 -10.41
N TYR A 193 -10.07 6.77 -10.84
CA TYR A 193 -11.16 6.50 -11.77
C TYR A 193 -12.42 6.11 -11.01
N ARG A 194 -13.52 6.81 -11.22
CA ARG A 194 -14.81 6.54 -10.57
C ARG A 194 -15.88 6.23 -11.61
N ALA A 195 -16.75 5.28 -11.30
CA ALA A 195 -17.96 5.00 -12.04
C ALA A 195 -19.13 4.70 -11.09
N PRO A 196 -20.39 4.78 -11.56
CA PRO A 196 -21.56 4.36 -10.78
C PRO A 196 -21.40 2.91 -10.26
N PRO A 197 -22.00 2.59 -9.08
CA PRO A 197 -21.86 1.27 -8.46
C PRO A 197 -22.19 0.10 -9.39
N ASP A 198 -23.25 0.23 -10.17
CA ASP A 198 -23.80 -0.86 -11.00
C ASP A 198 -23.02 -1.12 -12.29
N ASP A 199 -22.05 -0.26 -12.63
CA ASP A 199 -21.33 -0.34 -13.91
C ASP A 199 -20.02 -1.13 -13.81
N TRP A 200 -19.65 -1.63 -12.62
CA TRP A 200 -18.44 -2.44 -12.38
C TRP A 200 -18.68 -3.95 -12.59
N ASP A 201 -19.46 -4.33 -13.59
CA ASP A 201 -19.88 -5.71 -13.86
C ASP A 201 -19.00 -6.45 -14.87
N SER A 202 -18.07 -5.74 -15.50
CA SER A 202 -17.27 -6.20 -16.61
C SER A 202 -15.82 -6.47 -16.21
N GLU A 203 -15.14 -7.28 -17.03
CA GLU A 203 -13.71 -7.51 -16.90
C GLU A 203 -12.91 -6.25 -17.24
N ILE A 204 -11.96 -5.93 -16.38
CA ILE A 204 -11.00 -4.85 -16.58
C ILE A 204 -9.62 -5.46 -16.79
N THR A 205 -8.85 -4.94 -17.75
CA THR A 205 -7.42 -5.25 -17.84
C THR A 205 -6.58 -4.00 -17.61
N ILE A 206 -5.41 -4.19 -16.99
CA ILE A 206 -4.39 -3.16 -16.77
C ILE A 206 -3.09 -3.69 -17.35
N ASP A 207 -2.63 -3.05 -18.42
CA ASP A 207 -1.37 -3.33 -19.09
C ASP A 207 -0.34 -2.28 -18.65
N PRO A 208 0.60 -2.65 -17.73
CA PRO A 208 1.51 -1.71 -17.12
C PRO A 208 2.82 -1.55 -17.90
N GLN A 209 3.33 -0.32 -17.92
CA GLN A 209 4.64 0.02 -18.46
C GLN A 209 5.35 0.90 -17.44
N PHE A 210 6.40 0.37 -16.82
CA PHE A 210 7.18 1.07 -15.80
C PHE A 210 8.53 1.51 -16.34
N ASN A 211 9.07 2.57 -15.74
CA ASN A 211 10.45 3.01 -15.95
C ASN A 211 10.71 3.26 -17.45
N ARG A 212 11.71 2.61 -18.04
CA ARG A 212 12.12 2.80 -19.44
C ARG A 212 11.03 2.48 -20.47
N GLU A 213 10.04 1.68 -20.10
CA GLU A 213 8.93 1.32 -20.97
C GLU A 213 7.78 2.34 -20.89
N ALA A 214 7.73 3.19 -19.86
CA ALA A 214 6.69 4.20 -19.71
C ALA A 214 6.84 5.29 -20.77
N ASN A 215 5.73 5.78 -21.32
CA ASN A 215 5.72 6.87 -22.30
C ASN A 215 6.28 8.19 -21.74
N SER A 216 6.17 8.39 -20.43
CA SER A 216 6.74 9.54 -19.74
C SER A 216 8.26 9.42 -19.50
N TYR A 217 8.92 8.33 -19.91
CA TYR A 217 10.35 8.12 -19.74
C TYR A 217 11.18 8.58 -20.95
N PRO A 218 12.34 9.24 -20.74
CA PRO A 218 12.78 9.81 -19.46
C PRO A 218 11.92 11.01 -19.10
N TYR A 219 11.58 11.17 -17.82
CA TYR A 219 10.78 12.32 -17.40
C TYR A 219 11.67 13.57 -17.37
N PRO A 220 11.33 14.63 -18.13
CA PRO A 220 12.19 15.80 -18.27
C PRO A 220 12.28 16.64 -16.99
N GLY A 221 11.37 16.44 -16.04
CA GLY A 221 11.38 17.15 -14.77
C GLY A 221 12.35 16.59 -13.73
N TRP A 222 12.92 15.38 -13.95
CA TRP A 222 13.75 14.72 -12.95
C TRP A 222 14.98 15.51 -12.55
N ASP A 223 15.22 15.52 -11.24
CA ASP A 223 16.53 15.89 -10.69
C ASP A 223 17.43 14.64 -10.71
N GLY A 224 18.62 14.77 -11.31
CA GLY A 224 19.61 13.69 -11.36
C GLY A 224 19.40 12.66 -12.48
N ASP A 225 20.05 11.50 -12.35
CA ASP A 225 19.94 10.39 -13.30
C ASP A 225 18.60 9.65 -13.13
N GLY A 226 17.97 9.25 -14.23
CA GLY A 226 16.78 8.41 -14.22
C GLY A 226 16.97 7.04 -13.54
N THR A 227 18.20 6.59 -13.29
CA THR A 227 18.44 5.40 -12.43
C THR A 227 18.11 5.62 -10.96
N MET A 228 18.00 6.88 -10.51
CA MET A 228 17.59 7.23 -9.14
C MET A 228 16.06 7.43 -9.01
N ASN A 229 15.32 7.32 -10.11
CA ASN A 229 13.89 7.56 -10.20
C ASN A 229 13.22 6.31 -10.80
N GLN A 230 13.17 5.22 -10.02
CA GLN A 230 12.65 3.93 -10.48
C GLN A 230 11.53 3.42 -9.60
N VAL A 231 10.49 2.91 -10.25
CA VAL A 231 9.52 2.04 -9.61
C VAL A 231 10.11 0.63 -9.57
N GLU A 232 10.20 0.05 -8.38
CA GLU A 232 10.77 -1.29 -8.17
C GLU A 232 9.69 -2.34 -7.89
N ARG A 233 8.48 -1.92 -7.51
CA ARG A 233 7.39 -2.82 -7.13
C ARG A 233 6.06 -2.40 -7.74
N TRP A 234 5.26 -3.42 -8.10
CA TRP A 234 3.87 -3.27 -8.49
C TRP A 234 3.02 -4.16 -7.59
N ILE A 235 2.01 -3.58 -6.93
CA ILE A 235 1.15 -4.33 -6.00
C ILE A 235 -0.33 -4.01 -6.18
N VAL A 236 -1.18 -4.97 -5.82
CA VAL A 236 -2.59 -4.70 -5.52
C VAL A 236 -2.80 -4.75 -4.01
N ARG A 237 -3.62 -3.83 -3.48
CA ARG A 237 -3.96 -3.77 -2.06
C ARG A 237 -5.44 -4.08 -1.84
N SER A 238 -5.73 -4.80 -0.76
CA SER A 238 -7.07 -5.22 -0.34
C SER A 238 -7.50 -4.49 0.93
N GLY A 239 -8.82 -4.45 1.16
CA GLY A 239 -9.48 -3.79 2.30
C GLY A 239 -9.13 -4.38 3.67
N ASP A 240 -8.61 -5.61 3.70
CA ASP A 240 -8.10 -6.32 4.87
C ASP A 240 -6.61 -6.07 5.12
N GLU A 241 -6.08 -4.96 4.58
CA GLU A 241 -4.69 -4.49 4.70
C GLU A 241 -3.65 -5.39 4.02
N GLN A 242 -4.07 -6.47 3.36
CA GLN A 242 -3.18 -7.32 2.56
C GLN A 242 -2.69 -6.59 1.32
N ALA A 243 -1.44 -6.88 0.94
CA ALA A 243 -0.82 -6.40 -0.29
C ALA A 243 -0.21 -7.59 -1.04
N HIS A 244 -0.53 -7.71 -2.32
CA HIS A 244 -0.05 -8.80 -3.17
C HIS A 244 0.88 -8.24 -4.25
N ALA A 245 2.06 -8.83 -4.36
CA ALA A 245 3.01 -8.49 -5.40
C ALA A 245 2.49 -8.94 -6.77
N LEU A 246 2.67 -8.08 -7.75
CA LEU A 246 2.35 -8.32 -9.15
C LEU A 246 3.64 -8.21 -9.96
N ASN A 247 3.71 -8.96 -11.06
CA ASN A 247 4.70 -8.75 -12.09
C ASN A 247 4.52 -7.35 -12.70
N MET A 248 5.61 -6.61 -12.80
CA MET A 248 5.64 -5.25 -13.34
C MET A 248 5.38 -5.20 -14.85
N TYR A 249 5.53 -6.30 -15.58
CA TYR A 249 5.56 -6.30 -17.05
C TYR A 249 4.47 -7.14 -17.70
N ASP A 250 3.61 -7.76 -16.90
CA ASP A 250 2.52 -8.60 -17.38
C ASP A 250 1.15 -7.92 -17.15
N GLU A 251 0.22 -8.12 -18.07
CA GLU A 251 -1.15 -7.62 -17.95
C GLU A 251 -1.85 -8.21 -16.71
N VAL A 252 -2.49 -7.33 -15.93
CA VAL A 252 -3.36 -7.70 -14.82
C VAL A 252 -4.79 -7.73 -15.30
N LYS A 253 -5.53 -8.77 -14.93
CA LYS A 253 -6.95 -8.92 -15.21
C LYS A 253 -7.74 -8.84 -13.91
N ILE A 254 -8.84 -8.10 -13.94
CA ILE A 254 -9.69 -7.87 -12.77
C ILE A 254 -11.11 -8.23 -13.17
N THR A 255 -11.73 -9.13 -12.42
CA THR A 255 -13.14 -9.48 -12.60
C THR A 255 -13.92 -9.38 -11.29
N PRO A 256 -15.21 -8.98 -11.33
CA PRO A 256 -16.07 -9.03 -10.16
C PRO A 256 -16.16 -10.46 -9.58
N GLY A 257 -16.14 -10.57 -8.25
CA GLY A 257 -16.26 -11.82 -7.52
C GLY A 257 -14.94 -12.32 -6.93
N THR A 258 -14.83 -13.62 -6.70
CA THR A 258 -13.68 -14.27 -6.05
C THR A 258 -12.93 -15.19 -7.02
N CYS A 259 -11.69 -15.56 -6.69
CA CYS A 259 -10.88 -16.50 -7.49
C CYS A 259 -11.54 -17.87 -7.69
N ASP A 260 -12.34 -18.32 -6.71
CA ASP A 260 -13.01 -19.62 -6.74
C ASP A 260 -14.12 -19.66 -7.80
N SER A 261 -14.62 -18.49 -8.19
CA SER A 261 -15.65 -18.33 -9.22
C SER A 261 -15.18 -18.79 -10.61
N LYS A 262 -13.87 -19.02 -10.79
CA LYS A 262 -13.24 -19.48 -12.04
C LYS A 262 -12.42 -20.77 -11.92
N GLY A 263 -12.39 -21.43 -10.76
CA GLY A 263 -11.65 -22.69 -10.58
C GLY A 263 -10.11 -22.54 -10.59
N GLY A 264 -9.58 -21.37 -10.27
CA GLY A 264 -8.14 -21.13 -10.10
C GLY A 264 -7.61 -21.57 -8.74
N GLU A 265 -6.39 -22.09 -8.69
CA GLU A 265 -5.73 -22.59 -7.48
C GLU A 265 -5.25 -21.42 -6.61
N GLN A 266 -5.77 -21.29 -5.39
CA GLN A 266 -5.37 -20.23 -4.48
C GLN A 266 -3.98 -20.49 -3.90
N THR A 267 -3.04 -19.57 -4.09
CA THR A 267 -1.77 -19.61 -3.36
C THR A 267 -1.95 -18.93 -2.01
N GLN A 268 -2.31 -19.71 -0.99
CA GLN A 268 -2.23 -19.25 0.41
C GLN A 268 -0.78 -19.33 0.89
N THR A 269 -0.17 -18.19 1.21
CA THR A 269 1.07 -18.16 2.00
C THR A 269 0.73 -18.51 3.45
N GLN A 270 0.76 -19.80 3.81
CA GLN A 270 0.72 -20.24 5.21
C GLN A 270 2.14 -20.34 5.77
N GLU A 271 2.47 -19.46 6.72
CA GLU A 271 3.57 -19.67 7.65
C GLU A 271 3.24 -20.85 8.57
N GLN A 272 3.79 -22.04 8.31
CA GLN A 272 3.63 -23.20 9.20
C GLN A 272 4.73 -23.23 10.28
N GLY A 273 4.34 -22.85 11.49
CA GLY A 273 5.03 -23.18 12.73
C GLY A 273 4.75 -24.62 13.21
N GLN A 274 5.82 -25.41 13.29
CA GLN A 274 6.10 -26.50 14.24
C GLN A 274 5.05 -27.60 14.54
N SER A 275 5.25 -28.74 13.86
CA SER A 275 5.36 -30.13 14.36
C SER A 275 4.80 -30.49 15.75
N GLN A 276 3.74 -31.31 15.78
CA GLN A 276 3.50 -32.32 16.82
C GLN A 276 3.95 -33.71 16.31
N MET A 277 4.98 -34.29 16.92
CA MET A 277 5.37 -35.68 16.73
C MET A 277 4.55 -36.57 17.68
N ASN A 278 3.82 -37.53 17.11
CA ASN A 278 3.26 -38.67 17.85
C ASN A 278 4.22 -39.86 17.74
N ASN A 279 4.48 -40.47 18.89
CA ASN A 279 5.08 -41.80 19.07
C ASN A 279 4.32 -42.85 18.27
N ASP A 280 5.05 -43.76 17.60
CA ASP A 280 4.65 -45.17 17.64
C ASP A 280 5.86 -46.11 17.58
N GLN A 281 5.75 -47.19 18.34
CA GLN A 281 6.75 -48.16 18.71
C GLN A 281 6.39 -49.48 18.01
N GLY A 282 7.28 -50.08 17.23
CA GLY A 282 6.96 -51.33 16.52
C GLY A 282 8.14 -52.03 15.88
N SER A 283 8.67 -53.02 16.59
CA SER A 283 9.72 -53.99 16.23
C SER A 283 9.41 -54.87 15.01
N ASN A 284 10.38 -55.13 14.13
CA ASN A 284 11.02 -56.47 13.98
C ASN A 284 12.10 -56.53 12.89
N GLU A 285 12.98 -57.51 13.06
CA GLU A 285 14.33 -57.69 12.50
C GLU A 285 14.45 -58.16 11.03
N ASN A 286 15.70 -58.04 10.55
CA ASN A 286 16.41 -58.82 9.51
C ASN A 286 16.20 -58.49 8.03
N SER A 287 17.21 -57.84 7.41
CA SER A 287 18.25 -58.57 6.67
C SER A 287 19.35 -57.61 6.20
N GLU A 288 20.59 -58.09 6.20
CA GLU A 288 21.76 -57.34 5.74
C GLU A 288 21.69 -57.00 4.25
N GLY A 289 21.95 -55.74 3.94
CA GLY A 289 21.99 -55.22 2.58
C GLY A 289 22.79 -53.93 2.53
N LEU A 290 24.12 -54.08 2.45
CA LEU A 290 25.10 -53.02 2.24
C LEU A 290 24.74 -52.16 1.01
N ARG A 291 24.24 -50.94 1.24
CA ARG A 291 24.21 -49.86 0.23
C ARG A 291 24.58 -48.53 0.86
N THR A 292 25.75 -48.05 0.48
CA THR A 292 26.25 -46.69 0.68
C THR A 292 25.29 -45.70 0.02
N ILE A 293 24.67 -44.83 0.83
CA ILE A 293 24.02 -43.60 0.34
C ILE A 293 24.72 -42.42 1.00
N VAL A 294 25.19 -41.52 0.15
CA VAL A 294 25.93 -40.31 0.46
C VAL A 294 25.03 -39.31 1.18
N SER A 295 25.55 -38.81 2.31
CA SER A 295 25.01 -37.78 3.17
C SER A 295 24.64 -36.51 2.41
N GLY A 296 23.40 -36.04 2.58
CA GLY A 296 23.02 -34.65 2.30
C GLY A 296 23.40 -33.71 3.47
N PRO A 297 23.57 -32.41 3.23
CA PRO A 297 23.35 -31.36 4.23
C PRO A 297 21.85 -31.00 4.21
N GLY A 298 21.10 -30.97 5.31
CA GLY A 298 21.43 -30.42 6.62
C GLY A 298 20.43 -29.28 6.85
N PHE A 299 19.32 -29.59 7.52
CA PHE A 299 18.40 -28.59 8.08
C PHE A 299 19.13 -27.73 9.11
N GLY A 300 18.91 -26.42 9.08
CA GLY A 300 19.13 -25.57 10.24
C GLY A 300 19.51 -24.14 9.91
N VAL A 301 18.52 -23.24 9.82
CA VAL A 301 18.60 -21.88 10.38
C VAL A 301 17.17 -21.41 10.71
N VAL A 302 16.74 -21.61 11.94
CA VAL A 302 15.71 -20.78 12.58
C VAL A 302 16.35 -20.23 13.85
N LEU A 303 16.07 -18.96 14.14
CA LEU A 303 16.47 -18.17 15.32
C LEU A 303 17.84 -17.46 15.26
N THR A 304 17.83 -16.17 14.89
CA THR A 304 18.61 -15.10 15.58
C THR A 304 18.17 -13.70 15.12
N VAL A 305 16.99 -13.25 15.56
CA VAL A 305 16.69 -11.80 15.66
C VAL A 305 16.07 -11.52 17.02
N LEU A 306 16.86 -11.72 18.07
CA LEU A 306 16.61 -11.13 19.39
C LEU A 306 17.93 -10.94 20.13
N ALA A 307 18.89 -10.27 19.49
CA ALA A 307 20.16 -9.89 20.10
C ALA A 307 20.63 -8.46 19.75
N LEU A 308 19.76 -7.63 19.14
CA LEU A 308 20.07 -6.21 18.87
C LEU A 308 19.37 -5.21 19.81
N ALA A 309 18.43 -5.64 20.66
CA ALA A 309 17.73 -4.73 21.58
C ALA A 309 18.44 -4.52 22.94
N VAL A 310 19.44 -5.33 23.29
CA VAL A 310 20.18 -5.21 24.58
C VAL A 310 21.51 -4.45 24.43
N ALA A 311 22.05 -4.32 23.21
CA ALA A 311 23.30 -3.59 22.97
C ALA A 311 23.14 -2.05 22.94
N LEU A 312 21.93 -1.52 22.75
CA LEU A 312 21.68 -0.07 22.69
C LEU A 312 21.46 0.59 24.07
N ILE A 313 21.20 -0.19 25.11
CA ILE A 313 21.02 0.34 26.48
C ILE A 313 22.38 0.51 27.20
N ALA A 314 23.41 -0.24 26.81
CA ALA A 314 24.74 -0.13 27.43
C ALA A 314 25.55 1.10 26.96
N ILE A 315 25.24 1.69 25.80
CA ILE A 315 25.99 2.85 25.25
C ILE A 315 25.53 4.18 25.88
N VAL A 316 24.32 4.25 26.43
CA VAL A 316 23.80 5.48 27.07
C VAL A 316 24.28 5.64 28.52
N ALA A 317 24.72 4.56 29.18
CA ALA A 317 25.16 4.61 30.58
C ALA A 317 26.65 4.96 30.78
N HIS A 318 27.47 5.01 29.72
CA HIS A 318 28.91 5.29 29.85
C HIS A 318 29.34 6.71 29.40
N ARG A 319 28.38 7.61 29.15
CA ARG A 319 28.63 9.05 28.86
C ARG A 319 28.25 10.00 29.99
N ARG A 320 28.13 9.50 31.23
CA ARG A 320 27.98 10.34 32.42
C ARG A 320 28.88 9.85 33.55
N GLN A 321 30.19 10.02 33.38
CA GLN A 321 31.15 10.34 34.43
C GLN A 321 32.15 11.34 33.85
#